data_AF-A0A349QAM6-F1
#
_entry.id   AF-A0A349QAM6-F1
#
_cell.length_a   1.000
_cell.length_b   1.000
_cell.length_c   1.000
_cell.angle_alpha   90.00
_cell.angle_beta   90.00
_cell.angle_gamma   90.00
#
_symmetry.space_group_name_H-M   'P 1'
#
loop_
_entity.id
_entity.type
_entity.pdbx_description
1 polymer ?
#
loop_
_entity_poly.entity_id
_entity_poly.type
_entity_poly.pdbx_seq_one_letter_code
_entity_poly.pdbx_strand_id
1 'polypeptide(L)' 'VCSRCGSVIHISDNDTSKLGDSVMSKYGFSIDEQSSFITGLCQKCKDL' A
#
# COMPACT_ATOMS: atom_id res chain seq x y z
N VAL A 1 1.31 3.11 6.22
CA VAL A 1 1.68 3.76 7.51
C VAL A 1 1.24 5.22 7.50
N CYS A 2 0.50 5.63 8.53
CA CYS A 2 0.13 7.04 8.70
C CYS A 2 1.33 7.85 9.20
N SER A 3 1.68 8.95 8.51
CA SER A 3 2.79 9.83 8.87
C SER A 3 2.52 10.69 10.12
N ARG A 4 1.26 10.81 10.55
CA ARG A 4 0.85 11.62 11.72
C ARG A 4 0.66 10.80 12.99
N CYS A 5 -0.05 9.69 12.91
CA CYS A 5 -0.42 8.88 14.09
C CYS A 5 0.22 7.49 14.12
N GLY A 6 1.06 7.14 13.13
CA GLY A 6 1.74 5.85 13.06
C GLY A 6 0.84 4.65 12.76
N SER A 7 -0.48 4.83 12.62
CA SER A 7 -1.39 3.72 12.34
C SER A 7 -1.02 2.99 11.06
N VAL A 8 -1.04 1.66 11.11
CA VAL A 8 -0.76 0.77 9.99
C VAL A 8 -2.07 0.16 9.52
N ILE A 9 -2.32 0.22 8.22
CA ILE A 9 -3.41 -0.50 7.57
C ILE A 9 -2.75 -1.60 6.77
N HIS A 10 -3.06 -2.86 7.08
CA HIS A 10 -2.72 -3.97 6.23
C HIS A 10 -3.67 -3.92 5.04
N ILE A 11 -3.13 -3.60 3.86
CA ILE A 11 -3.89 -3.62 2.63
C ILE A 11 -4.03 -5.09 2.26
N SER A 12 -5.01 -5.75 2.86
CA SER A 12 -5.29 -7.17 2.64
C SER A 12 -5.66 -7.38 1.18
N ASP A 13 -4.73 -8.02 0.46
CA ASP A 13 -4.76 -8.76 -0.79
C ASP A 13 -5.52 -8.21 -2.01
N ASN A 14 -6.74 -7.67 -1.89
CA ASN A 14 -7.59 -7.44 -3.07
C ASN A 14 -7.24 -6.17 -3.87
N ASP A 15 -6.80 -5.10 -3.20
CA ASP A 15 -6.37 -3.88 -3.89
C ASP A 15 -4.88 -3.93 -4.27
N THR A 16 -4.06 -4.60 -3.45
CA THR A 16 -2.63 -4.78 -3.69
C THR A 16 -2.36 -5.81 -4.80
N SER A 17 -3.15 -6.87 -4.90
CA SER A 17 -3.04 -7.87 -5.97
C SER A 17 -3.22 -7.26 -7.36
N LYS A 18 -4.23 -6.40 -7.55
CA LYS A 18 -4.45 -5.72 -8.83
C LYS A 18 -3.26 -4.82 -9.22
N LEU A 19 -2.64 -4.17 -8.25
CA LEU A 19 -1.44 -3.38 -8.49
C LEU A 19 -0.27 -4.29 -8.88
N GLY A 20 -0.05 -5.38 -8.14
CA GLY A 20 0.97 -6.39 -8.43
C GLY A 20 0.82 -6.98 -9.83
N ASP A 21 -0.40 -7.41 -10.19
CA ASP A 21 -0.74 -7.96 -11.50
C ASP A 21 -0.47 -6.95 -12.62
N SER A 22 -0.82 -5.68 -12.41
CA SER A 22 -0.60 -4.64 -13.42
C SER A 22 0.89 -4.37 -13.64
N VAL A 23 1.68 -4.31 -12.56
CA VAL A 23 3.14 -4.10 -12.64
C VAL A 23 3.82 -5.28 -13.31
N MET A 24 3.42 -6.51 -12.96
CA MET A 24 3.92 -7.74 -13.59
C MET A 24 3.58 -7.78 -15.08
N SER A 25 2.32 -7.57 -15.44
CA SER A 25 1.86 -7.66 -16.83
C SER A 25 2.47 -6.60 -17.74
N LYS A 26 2.70 -5.38 -17.25
CA LYS A 26 3.22 -4.28 -18.07
C LYS A 26 4.73 -4.26 -18.18
N TYR A 27 5.42 -4.66 -17.12
CA TYR A 27 6.85 -4.39 -16.97
C TYR A 27 7.67 -5.63 -16.56
N GLY A 28 7.02 -6.73 -16.17
CA GLY A 28 7.70 -7.96 -15.74
C GLY A 28 8.30 -7.90 -14.34
N PHE A 29 7.96 -6.90 -13.52
CA PHE A 29 8.43 -6.78 -12.14
C PHE A 29 7.43 -7.36 -11.14
N SER A 30 7.92 -7.91 -10.04
CA SER A 30 7.13 -8.29 -8.87
C SER A 30 7.32 -7.26 -7.73
N ILE A 31 6.31 -7.14 -6.88
CA ILE A 31 6.36 -6.32 -5.67
C ILE A 31 6.81 -7.21 -4.51
N ASP A 32 7.85 -6.81 -3.79
CA ASP A 32 8.21 -7.45 -2.53
C ASP A 32 7.33 -6.89 -1.40
N GLU A 33 6.28 -7.62 -1.04
CA GLU A 33 5.32 -7.21 -0.02
C GLU A 33 5.91 -7.12 1.39
N GLN A 34 7.03 -7.79 1.67
CA GLN A 34 7.66 -7.74 2.98
C GLN A 34 8.45 -6.44 3.20
N SER A 35 8.99 -5.87 2.13
CA SER A 35 9.79 -4.64 2.16
C SER A 35 9.05 -3.41 1.64
N SER A 36 7.88 -3.58 1.02
CA SER A 36 7.08 -2.49 0.46
C SER A 36 6.04 -1.98 1.45
N PHE A 37 5.97 -0.66 1.64
CA PHE A 37 4.93 -0.02 2.44
C PHE A 37 4.51 1.31 1.84
N ILE A 38 3.21 1.61 1.90
CA ILE A 38 2.66 2.89 1.46
C ILE A 38 2.56 3.83 2.67
N THR A 39 3.12 5.04 2.56
CA THR A 39 3.04 6.08 3.60
C THR A 39 2.06 7.19 3.21
N GLY A 40 1.31 7.73 4.17
CA GLY A 40 0.35 8.82 3.90
C GLY A 40 -0.40 9.27 5.16
N LEU A 41 -1.60 9.83 5.02
CA LEU A 41 -2.50 10.11 6.15
C LEU A 41 -3.61 9.06 6.21
N CYS A 42 -3.90 8.53 7.40
CA CYS A 42 -5.10 7.70 7.59
C CYS A 42 -6.37 8.58 7.58
N GLN A 43 -7.54 7.98 7.40
CA GLN A 43 -8.82 8.70 7.32
C GLN A 43 -9.00 9.68 8.49
N LYS A 44 -8.75 9.22 9.72
CA LYS A 44 -8.86 10.06 10.93
C LYS A 44 -7.93 11.29 10.89
N CYS A 45 -6.73 11.14 10.34
CA CYS A 45 -5.74 12.23 10.28
C CYS A 45 -5.91 13.14 9.07
N LYS A 46 -6.60 12.68 8.03
CA LYS A 46 -6.96 13.48 6.85
C LYS A 46 -8.07 14.48 7.17
N ASP A 47 -9.00 14.09 8.04
CA ASP A 47 -10.16 14.90 8.41
C ASP A 47 -9.91 15.82 9.63
N LEU A 48 -8.66 15.92 10.10
CA LEU A 48 -8.19 16.71 11.24
C LEU A 48 -7.36 17.92 10.80
#